data_AF-A0A4Y2V2T8-F1
#
_entry.id   AF-A0A4Y2V2T8-F1
#
_cell.length_a   1.000
_cell.length_b   1.000
_cell.length_c   1.000
_cell.angle_alpha   90.00
_cell.angle_beta   90.00
_cell.angle_gamma   90.00
#
_symmetry.space_group_name_H-M   'P 1'
#
loop_
_entity.id
_entity.type
_entity.pdbx_description
1 polymer ?
#
loop_
_entity_poly.entity_id
_entity_poly.type
_entity_poly.pdbx_seq_one_letter_code
_entity_poly.pdbx_strand_id
1 'polypeptide(L)'
;IEGVNLWKQGTNPYDSDIFHESPLGLVAYDFLLTHAPQWLPVIFAICDIVTATALSFVAKIYLNNCVKKEQSEKVPDSAESLLLKATNIAWVPFYVAAVYLLCPYSIVSCGGKSTVTFQNMLLSVFLLFTVS
;
A
#
# COMPACT_ATOMS: atom_id res chain seq x y z
N ILE A 1 -4.65 11.02 -14.49
CA ILE A 1 -4.95 11.00 -15.96
C ILE A 1 -5.40 12.38 -16.42
N GLU A 2 -6.37 13.01 -15.76
CA GLU A 2 -6.88 14.34 -16.11
C GLU A 2 -5.81 15.44 -16.18
N GLY A 3 -4.95 15.56 -15.15
CA GLY A 3 -3.83 16.51 -15.19
C GLY A 3 -2.85 16.30 -16.34
N VAL A 4 -2.61 15.05 -16.76
CA VAL A 4 -1.76 14.74 -17.93
C VAL A 4 -2.43 15.18 -19.23
N ASN A 5 -3.75 15.00 -19.35
CA ASN A 5 -4.49 15.43 -20.52
C ASN A 5 -4.48 16.95 -20.68
N LEU A 6 -4.65 17.70 -19.59
CA LEU A 6 -4.53 19.17 -19.58
C LEU A 6 -3.12 19.61 -19.99
N TRP A 7 -2.10 18.97 -19.42
CA TRP A 7 -0.70 19.23 -19.77
C TRP A 7 -0.43 19.03 -21.26
N LYS A 8 -0.91 17.93 -21.85
CA LYS A 8 -0.77 17.65 -23.29
C LYS A 8 -1.51 18.62 -24.19
N GLN A 9 -2.57 19.27 -23.69
CA GLN A 9 -3.32 20.31 -24.41
C GLN A 9 -2.67 21.70 -24.30
N GLY A 10 -1.49 21.81 -23.68
CA GLY A 10 -0.78 23.08 -23.51
C GLY A 10 -1.37 23.97 -22.42
N THR A 11 -2.27 23.43 -21.60
CA THR A 11 -2.87 24.14 -20.46
C THR A 11 -2.13 23.72 -19.19
N ASN A 12 -1.67 24.68 -18.39
CA ASN A 12 -1.01 24.36 -17.13
C ASN A 12 -2.04 23.74 -16.15
N PRO A 13 -1.88 22.47 -15.71
CA PRO A 13 -2.82 21.81 -14.80
C PRO A 13 -2.95 22.50 -13.45
N TYR A 14 -1.90 23.21 -13.02
CA TYR A 14 -1.83 23.87 -11.70
C TYR A 14 -2.34 25.31 -11.71
N ASP A 15 -2.59 25.90 -12.88
CA ASP A 15 -3.14 27.27 -12.97
C ASP A 15 -4.62 27.31 -12.59
N SER A 16 -5.29 26.15 -12.68
CA SER A 16 -6.66 25.95 -12.21
C SER A 16 -6.66 25.24 -10.85
N ASP A 17 -7.60 25.58 -9.97
CA ASP A 17 -7.84 24.93 -8.66
C ASP A 17 -8.38 23.47 -8.79
N ILE A 18 -8.09 22.82 -9.91
CA ILE A 18 -8.63 21.52 -10.33
C ILE A 18 -7.61 20.41 -10.05
N PHE A 19 -6.31 20.71 -10.04
CA PHE A 19 -5.25 19.70 -9.89
C PHE A 19 -4.33 20.00 -8.70
N HIS A 20 -4.38 19.14 -7.68
CA HIS A 20 -3.61 19.26 -6.43
C HIS A 20 -2.64 18.10 -6.18
N GLU A 21 -2.46 17.22 -7.16
CA GLU A 21 -1.54 16.08 -7.04
C GLU A 21 -0.07 16.52 -7.19
N SER A 22 0.86 15.67 -6.73
CA SER A 22 2.28 16.02 -6.80
C SER A 22 2.80 16.14 -8.25
N PRO A 23 3.68 17.12 -8.55
CA PRO A 23 4.34 17.24 -9.85
C PRO A 23 5.10 15.99 -10.28
N LEU A 24 5.71 15.29 -9.33
CA LEU A 24 6.42 14.03 -9.62
C LEU A 24 5.44 12.95 -10.12
N GLY A 25 4.26 12.86 -9.50
CA GLY A 25 3.19 11.96 -9.93
C GLY A 25 2.72 12.28 -11.35
N LEU A 26 2.57 13.57 -11.69
CA LEU A 26 2.17 13.99 -13.04
C LEU A 26 3.17 13.51 -14.11
N VAL A 27 4.47 13.71 -13.89
CA VAL A 27 5.53 13.29 -14.81
C VAL A 27 5.60 11.77 -14.94
N ALA A 28 5.52 11.03 -13.84
CA ALA A 28 5.53 9.57 -13.86
C ALA A 28 4.33 9.01 -14.65
N TYR A 29 3.14 9.59 -14.46
CA TYR A 29 1.94 9.19 -15.19
C TYR A 29 2.00 9.53 -16.67
N ASP A 30 2.52 10.71 -17.04
CA ASP A 30 2.71 11.07 -18.44
C ASP A 30 3.65 10.09 -19.14
N PHE A 31 4.76 9.72 -18.48
CA PHE A 31 5.70 8.72 -18.99
C PHE A 31 5.02 7.36 -19.20
N LEU A 32 4.28 6.87 -18.20
CA LEU A 32 3.55 5.60 -18.25
C LEU A 32 2.48 5.56 -19.33
N LEU A 33 1.68 6.63 -19.46
CA LEU A 33 0.63 6.75 -20.47
C LEU A 33 1.21 6.83 -21.88
N THR A 34 2.41 7.40 -22.03
CA THR A 34 3.06 7.57 -23.33
C THR A 34 3.80 6.30 -23.78
N HIS A 35 4.48 5.59 -22.87
CA HIS A 35 5.31 4.44 -23.22
C HIS A 35 4.64 3.07 -23.01
N ALA A 36 3.67 2.97 -22.10
CA ALA A 36 3.08 1.70 -21.70
C ALA A 36 1.55 1.72 -21.44
N PRO A 37 0.72 2.37 -22.29
CA PRO A 37 -0.72 2.53 -22.02
C PRO A 37 -1.48 1.20 -21.93
N GLN A 38 -1.10 0.21 -22.75
CA GLN A 38 -1.71 -1.13 -22.76
C GLN A 38 -1.38 -1.97 -21.52
N TRP A 39 -0.22 -1.72 -20.90
CA TRP A 39 0.24 -2.44 -19.70
C TRP A 39 -0.22 -1.77 -18.41
N LEU A 40 -0.86 -0.60 -18.50
CA LEU A 40 -1.27 0.20 -17.35
C LEU A 40 -2.12 -0.60 -16.34
N PRO A 41 -3.15 -1.37 -16.72
CA PRO A 41 -3.91 -2.16 -15.75
C PRO A 41 -3.06 -3.21 -15.03
N VAL A 42 -2.12 -3.84 -15.76
CA VAL A 42 -1.23 -4.87 -15.21
C VAL A 42 -0.26 -4.26 -14.20
N ILE A 43 0.30 -3.09 -14.51
CA ILE A 43 1.23 -2.38 -13.62
C ILE A 43 0.55 -2.03 -12.29
N PHE A 44 -0.69 -1.55 -12.32
CA PHE A 44 -1.43 -1.22 -11.10
C PHE A 44 -1.80 -2.46 -10.29
N ALA A 45 -2.20 -3.55 -10.95
CA ALA A 45 -2.44 -4.83 -10.28
C ALA A 45 -1.17 -5.35 -9.59
N ILE A 46 0.00 -5.22 -10.24
CA ILE A 46 1.29 -5.55 -9.63
C ILE A 46 1.56 -4.67 -8.41
N CYS A 47 1.31 -3.36 -8.48
CA CYS A 47 1.46 -2.47 -7.33
C CYS A 47 0.60 -2.91 -6.13
N ASP A 48 -0.65 -3.31 -6.35
CA ASP A 48 -1.50 -3.82 -5.27
C ASP A 48 -0.99 -5.15 -4.70
N ILE A 49 -0.51 -6.07 -5.55
CA ILE A 49 0.08 -7.33 -5.09
C ILE A 49 1.33 -7.07 -4.25
N VAL A 50 2.21 -6.15 -4.69
CA VAL A 50 3.39 -5.74 -3.94
C VAL A 50 3.00 -5.12 -2.60
N THR A 51 1.99 -4.25 -2.58
CA THR A 51 1.48 -3.61 -1.38
C THR A 51 0.97 -4.64 -0.36
N ALA A 52 0.08 -5.54 -0.80
CA ALA A 52 -0.47 -6.60 0.04
C ALA A 52 0.62 -7.52 0.60
N THR A 53 1.63 -7.85 -0.23
CA THR A 53 2.76 -8.69 0.16
C THR A 53 3.64 -7.99 1.20
N ALA A 54 3.98 -6.72 0.98
CA ALA A 54 4.77 -5.93 1.92
C ALA A 54 4.07 -5.80 3.28
N LEU A 55 2.78 -5.48 3.28
CA LEU A 55 1.97 -5.41 4.52
C LEU A 55 1.90 -6.75 5.24
N SER A 56 1.80 -7.86 4.51
CA SER A 56 1.82 -9.21 5.11
C SER A 56 3.15 -9.49 5.82
N PHE A 57 4.27 -9.11 5.21
CA PHE A 57 5.58 -9.25 5.84
C PHE A 57 5.74 -8.34 7.05
N VAL A 58 5.32 -7.08 6.96
CA VAL A 58 5.29 -6.14 8.09
C VAL A 58 4.53 -6.74 9.27
N ALA A 59 3.30 -7.22 9.02
CA ALA A 59 2.49 -7.85 10.06
C ALA A 59 3.20 -9.06 10.67
N LYS A 60 3.78 -9.94 9.85
CA LYS A 60 4.52 -11.12 10.33
C LYS A 60 5.70 -10.74 11.22
N ILE A 61 6.54 -9.80 10.79
CA ILE A 61 7.74 -9.37 11.53
C ILE A 61 7.32 -8.69 12.83
N TYR A 62 6.37 -7.75 12.75
CA TYR A 62 5.87 -7.01 13.90
C TYR A 62 5.29 -7.94 14.97
N LEU A 63 4.41 -8.88 14.58
CA LEU A 63 3.79 -9.81 15.52
C LEU A 63 4.83 -10.75 16.17
N ASN A 64 5.81 -11.23 15.40
CA ASN A 64 6.90 -12.04 15.95
C ASN A 64 7.74 -11.25 16.96
N ASN A 65 7.99 -9.96 16.71
CA ASN A 65 8.71 -9.10 17.64
C ASN A 65 7.89 -8.83 18.91
N CYS A 66 6.57 -8.65 18.80
CA CYS A 66 5.67 -8.56 19.95
C CYS A 66 5.70 -9.82 20.82
N VAL A 67 5.57 -11.01 20.22
CA VAL A 67 5.62 -12.29 20.96
C VAL A 67 6.96 -12.45 21.68
N LYS A 68 8.08 -12.15 21.01
CA LYS A 68 9.41 -12.22 21.63
C LYS A 68 9.53 -11.25 22.82
N LYS A 69 8.96 -10.06 22.72
CA LYS A 69 8.97 -9.07 23.79
C LYS A 69 8.13 -9.55 24.99
N GLU A 70 6.92 -10.04 24.75
CA GLU A 70 6.03 -10.57 25.79
C GLU A 70 6.61 -11.80 26.50
N GLN A 71 7.37 -12.65 25.80
CA GLN A 71 8.08 -13.77 26.43
C GLN A 71 9.27 -13.35 27.30
N SER A 72 9.86 -12.19 27.01
CA SER A 72 11.02 -11.67 27.76
C SER A 72 10.61 -10.87 29.00
N GLU A 73 9.41 -10.31 29.04
CA GLU A 73 8.88 -9.58 30.19
C GLU A 73 8.01 -10.53 31.06
N LYS A 74 8.11 -10.43 32.39
CA LYS A 74 7.21 -11.19 33.29
C LYS A 74 5.82 -10.56 33.21
N VAL A 75 5.01 -11.01 32.27
CA VAL A 75 3.62 -10.59 32.11
C VAL A 75 2.81 -11.13 33.30
N PRO A 76 2.03 -10.30 34.01
CA PRO A 76 1.20 -10.75 35.13
C PRO A 76 0.10 -11.72 34.68
N ASP A 77 -0.25 -12.70 35.53
CA ASP A 77 -1.23 -13.77 35.24
C ASP A 77 -2.61 -13.24 34.79
N SER A 78 -2.99 -12.01 35.20
CA SER A 78 -4.23 -11.35 34.78
C SER A 78 -4.27 -10.94 33.31
N ALA A 79 -3.14 -10.96 32.61
CA ALA A 79 -3.02 -10.61 31.19
C ALA A 79 -2.88 -11.84 30.27
N GLU A 80 -2.97 -13.06 30.80
CA GLU A 80 -2.83 -14.31 30.02
C GLU A 80 -3.86 -14.45 28.88
N SER A 81 -5.07 -13.89 29.06
CA SER A 81 -6.09 -13.85 28.00
C SER A 81 -5.81 -12.83 26.89
N LEU A 82 -4.94 -11.85 27.15
CA LEU A 82 -4.47 -10.85 26.19
C LEU A 82 -3.17 -11.27 25.49
N LEU A 83 -2.48 -12.31 25.99
CA LEU A 83 -1.26 -12.82 25.36
C LEU A 83 -1.56 -13.29 23.95
N LEU A 84 -0.67 -12.89 23.04
CA LEU A 84 -0.77 -13.18 21.63
C LEU A 84 -0.52 -14.69 21.40
N LYS A 85 -1.59 -15.49 21.34
CA LYS A 85 -1.47 -16.93 21.08
C LYS A 85 -0.85 -17.16 19.70
N ALA A 86 0.31 -17.80 19.67
CA ALA A 86 1.07 -18.10 18.45
C ALA A 86 0.23 -18.77 17.34
N THR A 87 -0.79 -19.54 17.72
CA THR A 87 -1.73 -20.18 16.79
C THR A 87 -2.65 -19.21 16.06
N ASN A 88 -3.06 -18.11 16.70
CA ASN A 88 -3.92 -17.10 16.07
C ASN A 88 -3.14 -16.14 15.16
N ILE A 89 -1.83 -15.97 15.42
CA ILE A 89 -0.95 -15.03 14.69
C ILE A 89 -0.59 -15.55 13.29
N ALA A 90 -0.51 -16.87 13.10
CA ALA A 90 -0.05 -17.47 11.84
C ALA A 90 -0.88 -17.04 10.62
N TRP A 91 -2.18 -16.80 10.81
CA TRP A 91 -3.10 -16.39 9.75
C TRP A 91 -3.20 -14.87 9.57
N VAL A 92 -2.69 -14.08 10.52
CA VAL A 92 -2.79 -12.61 10.47
C VAL A 92 -2.17 -12.01 9.19
N PRO A 93 -0.96 -12.41 8.74
CA PRO A 93 -0.41 -11.92 7.49
C PRO A 93 -1.33 -12.16 6.29
N PHE A 94 -1.95 -13.34 6.22
CA PHE A 94 -2.89 -13.68 5.16
C PHE A 94 -4.14 -12.79 5.23
N TYR A 95 -4.72 -12.60 6.42
CA TYR A 95 -5.87 -11.71 6.59
C TYR A 95 -5.55 -10.26 6.22
N VAL A 96 -4.35 -9.77 6.55
CA VAL A 96 -3.91 -8.42 6.17
C VAL A 96 -3.87 -8.26 4.65
N ALA A 97 -3.27 -9.21 3.93
CA ALA A 97 -3.29 -9.20 2.46
C ALA A 97 -4.73 -9.27 1.91
N ALA A 98 -5.55 -10.18 2.42
CA ALA A 98 -6.91 -10.37 1.94
C ALA A 98 -7.78 -9.12 2.16
N VAL A 99 -7.69 -8.51 3.34
CA VAL A 99 -8.40 -7.27 3.67
C VAL A 99 -7.94 -6.14 2.75
N TYR A 100 -6.65 -5.98 2.48
CA TYR A 100 -6.16 -4.94 1.57
C TYR A 100 -6.67 -5.17 0.13
N LEU A 101 -6.53 -6.39 -0.40
CA LEU A 101 -6.89 -6.70 -1.80
C LEU A 101 -8.40 -6.69 -2.05
N LEU A 102 -9.20 -7.08 -1.06
CA LEU A 102 -10.66 -7.11 -1.16
C LEU A 102 -11.30 -5.81 -0.65
N CYS A 103 -10.51 -4.83 -0.19
CA CYS A 103 -11.00 -3.53 0.21
C CYS A 103 -11.60 -2.81 -1.00
N PRO A 104 -12.88 -2.37 -0.95
CA PRO A 104 -13.51 -1.63 -2.04
C PRO A 104 -12.70 -0.40 -2.48
N TYR A 105 -12.06 0.27 -1.52
CA TYR A 105 -11.20 1.42 -1.81
C TYR A 105 -9.98 1.05 -2.67
N SER A 106 -9.29 -0.05 -2.34
CA SER A 106 -8.14 -0.52 -3.12
C SER A 106 -8.56 -0.95 -4.52
N ILE A 107 -9.65 -1.70 -4.64
CA ILE A 107 -10.21 -2.15 -5.93
C ILE A 107 -10.57 -0.95 -6.82
N VAL A 108 -11.28 0.03 -6.27
CA VAL A 108 -11.69 1.23 -7.00
C VAL A 108 -10.46 2.08 -7.38
N SER A 109 -9.50 2.25 -6.48
CA SER A 109 -8.27 3.01 -6.75
C SER A 109 -7.44 2.38 -7.87
N CYS A 110 -7.33 1.05 -7.86
CA CYS A 110 -6.65 0.26 -8.88
C CYS A 110 -7.34 0.34 -10.25
N GLY A 111 -8.65 0.07 -10.29
CA GLY A 111 -9.44 0.14 -11.53
C GLY A 111 -9.49 1.55 -12.13
N GLY A 112 -9.60 2.55 -11.25
CA GLY A 112 -9.54 3.97 -11.56
C GLY A 112 -8.14 4.48 -11.92
N LYS A 113 -7.10 3.65 -11.76
CA LYS A 113 -5.70 3.97 -12.05
C LYS A 113 -5.25 5.25 -11.33
N SER A 114 -5.56 5.29 -10.04
CA SER A 114 -5.31 6.42 -9.14
C SER A 114 -3.86 6.42 -8.61
N THR A 115 -3.27 7.62 -8.43
CA THR A 115 -1.93 7.81 -7.83
C THR A 115 -1.80 7.16 -6.46
N VAL A 116 -2.92 7.03 -5.75
CA VAL A 116 -3.06 6.33 -4.47
C VAL A 116 -2.48 4.90 -4.50
N THR A 117 -2.68 4.13 -5.57
CA THR A 117 -2.17 2.74 -5.63
C THR A 117 -0.64 2.71 -5.54
N PHE A 118 0.05 3.66 -6.18
CA PHE A 118 1.51 3.79 -6.05
C PHE A 118 1.94 4.30 -4.67
N GLN A 119 1.20 5.26 -4.11
CA GLN A 119 1.49 5.80 -2.77
C GLN A 119 1.38 4.71 -1.69
N ASN A 120 0.34 3.88 -1.74
CA ASN A 120 0.15 2.75 -0.84
C ASN A 120 1.30 1.74 -0.94
N MET A 121 1.74 1.45 -2.17
CA MET A 121 2.89 0.57 -2.41
C MET A 121 4.17 1.14 -1.80
N LEU A 122 4.49 2.41 -2.08
CA LEU A 122 5.69 3.06 -1.56
C LEU A 122 5.69 3.10 -0.03
N LEU A 123 4.56 3.45 0.58
CA LEU A 123 4.41 3.50 2.02
C LEU A 123 4.57 2.11 2.66
N SER A 124 3.94 1.08 2.06
CA SER A 124 4.01 -0.28 2.59
C SER A 124 5.41 -0.88 2.49
N VAL A 125 6.12 -0.60 1.40
CA VAL A 125 7.52 -0.97 1.24
C VAL A 125 8.41 -0.22 2.25
N PHE A 126 8.17 1.08 2.45
CA PHE A 126 8.88 1.87 3.46
C PHE A 126 8.69 1.30 4.87
N LEU A 127 7.45 0.92 5.23
CA LEU A 127 7.15 0.29 6.52
C LEU A 127 7.87 -1.07 6.65
N LEU A 128 7.94 -1.86 5.59
CA LEU A 128 8.68 -3.11 5.57
C LEU A 128 10.16 -2.89 5.89
N PHE A 129 10.80 -1.91 5.26
CA PHE A 129 12.19 -1.57 5.56
C PHE A 129 12.40 -1.01 6.97
N THR A 130 11.40 -0.34 7.54
CA THR A 130 11.49 0.22 8.89
C THR A 130 11.37 -0.84 9.99
N VAL A 131 10.61 -1.91 9.73
CA VAL A 131 10.33 -2.99 10.70
C VAL A 131 11.30 -4.17 10.58
N SER A 132 11.97 -4.32 9.43
CA SER A 132 12.98 -5.37 9.17
C SER A 132 14.30 -5.07 9.88
#